data_AF-A0A932DQG8-F1
#
_entry.id   AF-A0A932DQG8-F1
#
_cell.length_a   1.000
_cell.length_b   1.000
_cell.length_c   1.000
_cell.angle_alpha   90.00
_cell.angle_beta   90.00
_cell.angle_gamma   90.00
#
_symmetry.space_group_name_H-M   'P 1'
#
loop_
_entity.id
_entity.type
_entity.pdbx_description
1 polymer ?
#
loop_
_entity_poly.entity_id
_entity_poly.type
_entity_poly.pdbx_seq_one_letter_code
_entity_poly.pdbx_strand_id
1 'polypeptide(L)'
;MSEAHRPNYFLIWVWLVALVIVSIGASFVLPKSGALFLIFFVAFLKAILVLLNYMHLKYEKPVLYALVVVPLLIVAILVFALFPDFVTHGQLLHPVP
;
A
#
# COMPACT_ATOMS: atom_id res chain seq x y z
N MET A 1 -32.81 16.86 17.56
CA MET A 1 -31.97 15.66 17.36
C MET A 1 -31.13 15.89 16.12
N SER A 2 -29.93 16.43 16.25
CA SER A 2 -29.03 16.67 15.11
C SER A 2 -27.60 16.47 15.58
N GLU A 3 -27.26 15.21 15.83
CA GLU A 3 -25.89 14.81 16.11
C GLU A 3 -25.08 14.84 14.80
N ALA A 4 -23.89 15.39 14.92
CA ALA A 4 -23.02 15.83 13.86
C ALA A 4 -22.60 14.73 12.87
N HIS A 5 -22.46 15.14 11.61
CA HIS A 5 -21.91 14.42 10.45
C HIS A 5 -20.41 14.03 10.57
N ARG A 6 -19.98 13.51 11.73
CA ARG A 6 -18.60 13.06 11.95
C ARG A 6 -18.30 11.90 10.98
N PRO A 7 -17.19 11.94 10.22
CA PRO A 7 -16.75 10.78 9.45
C PRO A 7 -16.64 9.58 10.36
N ASN A 8 -17.30 8.47 10.03
CA ASN A 8 -17.27 7.28 10.88
C ASN A 8 -15.95 6.51 10.66
N TYR A 9 -14.88 6.96 11.30
CA TYR A 9 -13.55 6.34 11.26
C TYR A 9 -13.57 4.86 11.63
N PHE A 10 -14.50 4.43 12.48
CA PHE A 10 -14.67 3.02 12.82
C PHE A 10 -15.11 2.20 11.61
N LEU A 11 -15.98 2.74 10.76
CA LEU A 11 -16.44 2.05 9.54
C LEU A 11 -15.32 1.90 8.51
N ILE A 12 -14.46 2.91 8.37
CA ILE A 12 -13.28 2.85 7.48
C ILE A 12 -12.28 1.81 8.01
N TRP A 13 -12.08 1.74 9.33
CA TRP A 13 -11.24 0.72 9.95
C TRP A 13 -11.74 -0.70 9.63
N VAL A 14 -13.06 -0.93 9.74
CA VAL A 14 -13.66 -2.23 9.37
C VAL A 14 -13.38 -2.58 7.91
N TRP A 15 -13.50 -1.61 7.00
CA TRP A 15 -13.14 -1.81 5.59
C TRP A 15 -11.67 -2.20 5.39
N LEU A 16 -10.75 -1.57 6.11
CA LEU A 16 -9.32 -1.91 6.04
C LEU A 16 -9.07 -3.34 6.52
N VAL A 17 -9.72 -3.77 7.61
CA VAL A 17 -9.63 -5.15 8.12
C VAL A 17 -10.20 -6.14 7.11
N ALA A 18 -11.35 -5.84 6.51
CA ALA A 18 -11.95 -6.67 5.47
C ALA A 18 -11.01 -6.84 4.26
N LEU A 19 -10.37 -5.76 3.81
CA LEU A 19 -9.38 -5.81 2.73
C LEU A 19 -8.16 -6.66 3.08
N VAL A 20 -7.71 -6.68 4.35
CA VAL A 20 -6.64 -7.59 4.79
C VAL A 20 -7.07 -9.04 4.68
N ILE A 21 -8.27 -9.38 5.15
CA ILE A 21 -8.81 -10.74 5.06
C ILE A 21 -8.91 -11.18 3.59
N VAL A 22 -9.39 -10.31 2.70
CA VAL A 22 -9.46 -10.60 1.25
C VAL A 22 -8.07 -10.88 0.67
N SER A 23 -7.07 -10.08 1.03
CA SER A 23 -5.68 -10.26 0.56
C SER A 23 -5.08 -11.60 1.03
N ILE A 24 -5.34 -11.97 2.28
CA ILE A 24 -4.88 -13.24 2.85
C ILE A 24 -5.61 -14.40 2.18
N GLY A 25 -6.94 -14.32 2.07
CA GLY A 25 -7.77 -15.31 1.38
C GLY A 25 -7.31 -15.53 -0.05
N ALA A 26 -7.11 -14.45 -0.81
CA ALA A 26 -6.60 -14.49 -2.18
C ALA A 26 -5.29 -15.28 -2.32
N SER A 27 -4.41 -15.22 -1.32
CA SER A 27 -3.14 -15.95 -1.32
C SER A 27 -3.33 -17.47 -1.22
N PHE A 28 -4.46 -17.94 -0.66
CA PHE A 28 -4.77 -19.36 -0.52
C PHE A 28 -5.59 -19.93 -1.68
N VAL A 29 -6.43 -19.11 -2.34
CA VAL A 29 -7.38 -19.62 -3.35
C VAL A 29 -6.92 -19.39 -4.79
N LEU A 30 -6.15 -18.32 -5.07
CA LEU A 30 -5.79 -17.96 -6.44
C LEU A 30 -4.40 -18.49 -6.84
N PRO A 31 -4.19 -18.83 -8.13
CA PRO A 31 -2.85 -19.09 -8.66
C PRO A 31 -1.97 -17.84 -8.52
N LYS A 32 -0.65 -18.06 -8.43
CA LYS A 32 0.35 -17.04 -8.07
C LYS A 32 0.20 -15.70 -8.81
N SER A 33 -0.02 -15.73 -10.12
CA SER A 33 -0.19 -14.52 -10.94
C SER A 33 -1.44 -13.73 -10.58
N GLY A 34 -2.58 -14.42 -10.43
CA GLY A 34 -3.85 -13.80 -10.04
C GLY A 34 -3.82 -13.27 -8.60
N ALA A 35 -3.24 -14.05 -7.68
CA ALA A 35 -3.08 -13.64 -6.29
C ALA A 35 -2.23 -12.37 -6.19
N LEU A 36 -1.10 -12.32 -6.92
CA LEU A 36 -0.21 -11.15 -6.94
C LEU A 36 -0.94 -9.88 -7.37
N PHE A 37 -1.66 -9.94 -8.50
CA PHE A 37 -2.44 -8.80 -8.99
C PHE A 37 -3.48 -8.32 -7.98
N LEU A 38 -4.25 -9.25 -7.41
CA LEU A 38 -5.30 -8.92 -6.45
C LEU A 38 -4.74 -8.33 -5.15
N ILE A 39 -3.63 -8.87 -4.64
CA ILE A 39 -2.95 -8.36 -3.44
C ILE A 39 -2.46 -6.93 -3.66
N PHE A 40 -1.81 -6.64 -4.80
CA PHE A 40 -1.37 -5.27 -5.13
C PHE A 40 -2.55 -4.31 -5.29
N PHE A 41 -3.61 -4.75 -5.97
CA PHE A 41 -4.82 -3.94 -6.13
C PHE A 41 -5.46 -3.60 -4.77
N VAL A 42 -5.58 -4.60 -3.89
CA VAL A 42 -6.08 -4.42 -2.53
C VAL A 42 -5.16 -3.51 -1.70
N ALA A 43 -3.84 -3.64 -1.85
CA ALA A 43 -2.87 -2.74 -1.22
C ALA A 43 -3.07 -1.28 -1.65
N PHE A 44 -3.31 -1.05 -2.94
CA PHE A 44 -3.58 0.28 -3.48
C PHE A 44 -4.87 0.90 -2.93
N LEU A 45 -5.96 0.12 -2.87
CA LEU A 45 -7.22 0.58 -2.28
C LEU A 45 -7.08 0.94 -0.79
N LYS A 46 -6.35 0.14 -0.01
CA LYS A 46 -6.05 0.45 1.39
C LYS A 46 -5.29 1.78 1.52
N ALA A 47 -4.29 2.00 0.67
CA ALA A 47 -3.52 3.25 0.67
C ALA A 47 -4.42 4.47 0.39
N ILE A 48 -5.33 4.38 -0.58
CA ILE A 48 -6.30 5.44 -0.88
C ILE A 48 -7.25 5.69 0.30
N LEU A 49 -7.80 4.63 0.90
CA LEU A 49 -8.68 4.73 2.08
C LEU A 49 -7.98 5.45 3.23
N VAL A 50 -6.70 5.13 3.49
CA VAL A 50 -5.89 5.81 4.50
C VAL A 50 -5.62 7.27 4.14
N LEU A 51 -5.24 7.54 2.90
CA LEU A 51 -4.94 8.88 2.41
C LEU A 51 -6.15 9.83 2.53
N LEU A 52 -7.34 9.36 2.14
CA LEU A 52 -8.55 10.17 2.11
C LEU A 52 -9.18 10.35 3.50
N ASN A 53 -9.06 9.35 4.38
CA ASN A 53 -9.80 9.34 5.64
C ASN A 53 -8.92 9.53 6.88
N TYR A 54 -7.74 8.91 6.98
CA TYR A 54 -6.91 8.98 8.19
C TYR A 54 -5.82 10.04 8.13
N MET A 55 -5.29 10.34 6.94
CA MET A 55 -4.22 11.33 6.79
C MET A 55 -4.71 12.78 6.75
N HIS A 56 -6.02 13.03 6.89
CA HIS A 56 -6.63 14.35 6.94
C HIS A 56 -6.17 15.35 5.86
N LEU A 57 -5.62 14.84 4.74
CA LEU A 57 -5.01 15.64 3.69
C LEU A 57 -6.01 16.59 3.02
N LYS A 58 -7.30 16.24 3.10
CA LYS A 58 -8.43 17.03 2.64
C LYS A 58 -8.64 18.33 3.44
N TYR A 59 -8.08 18.44 4.66
CA TYR A 59 -8.42 19.53 5.59
C TYR A 59 -7.26 20.41 6.06
N GLU A 60 -5.97 20.06 5.92
CA GLU A 60 -4.88 20.95 6.35
C GLU A 60 -3.58 20.89 5.51
N LYS A 61 -2.89 22.04 5.56
CA LYS A 61 -1.52 22.46 5.19
C LYS A 61 -0.73 21.64 4.15
N PRO A 62 -0.11 22.29 3.14
CA PRO A 62 0.71 21.64 2.10
C PRO A 62 1.89 20.79 2.62
N VAL A 63 2.31 21.00 3.87
CA VAL A 63 3.35 20.19 4.54
C VAL A 63 2.93 18.71 4.69
N LEU A 64 1.64 18.42 4.88
CA LEU A 64 1.17 17.02 4.96
C LEU A 64 1.28 16.29 3.62
N TYR A 65 1.11 17.00 2.49
CA TYR A 65 1.35 16.43 1.16
C TYR A 65 2.84 16.12 0.96
N ALA A 66 3.74 17.01 1.40
CA ALA A 66 5.17 16.75 1.36
C ALA A 66 5.56 15.52 2.21
N LEU A 67 4.95 15.35 3.40
CA LEU A 67 5.17 14.19 4.26
C LEU A 67 4.76 12.86 3.61
N VAL A 68 3.80 12.85 2.68
CA VAL A 68 3.42 11.63 1.95
C VAL A 68 4.29 11.44 0.71
N VAL A 69 4.48 12.51 -0.08
CA VAL A 69 5.17 12.43 -1.38
C VAL A 69 6.66 12.17 -1.22
N VAL A 70 7.33 12.82 -0.25
CA VAL A 70 8.78 12.66 -0.04
C VAL A 70 9.17 11.22 0.28
N PRO A 71 8.59 10.53 1.29
CA PRO A 71 8.93 9.14 1.55
C PRO A 71 8.50 8.22 0.41
N LEU A 72 7.40 8.52 -0.30
CA LEU A 72 7.00 7.73 -1.46
C LEU A 72 8.03 7.81 -2.60
N LEU A 73 8.58 9.01 -2.86
CA LEU A 73 9.66 9.21 -3.82
C LEU A 73 10.94 8.53 -3.37
N ILE A 74 11.30 8.62 -2.08
CA ILE A 74 12.48 7.93 -1.53
C ILE A 74 12.33 6.41 -1.73
N VAL A 75 11.18 5.83 -1.37
CA VAL A 75 10.92 4.39 -1.57
C VAL A 75 11.00 4.02 -3.04
N ALA A 76 10.42 4.83 -3.94
CA ALA A 76 10.50 4.58 -5.38
C ALA A 76 11.96 4.57 -5.87
N ILE A 77 12.74 5.61 -5.52
CA ILE A 77 14.16 5.70 -5.86
C ILE A 77 14.93 4.51 -5.31
N LEU A 78 14.72 4.15 -4.05
CA LEU A 78 15.39 3.00 -3.43
C LEU A 78 15.02 1.70 -4.15
N VAL A 79 13.75 1.47 -4.49
CA VAL A 79 13.36 0.28 -5.24
C VAL A 79 14.08 0.25 -6.58
N PHE A 80 14.05 1.32 -7.38
CA PHE A 80 14.69 1.32 -8.69
C PHE A 80 16.22 1.29 -8.65
N ALA A 81 16.84 1.93 -7.66
CA ALA A 81 18.29 1.94 -7.50
C ALA A 81 18.83 0.60 -6.98
N LEU A 82 18.12 -0.04 -6.06
CA LEU A 82 18.57 -1.28 -5.40
C LEU A 82 18.14 -2.55 -6.15
N PHE A 83 17.06 -2.48 -6.94
CA PHE A 83 16.61 -3.61 -7.78
C PHE A 83 17.73 -4.19 -8.68
N PRO A 84 18.49 -3.41 -9.46
CA PRO A 84 19.59 -3.96 -10.25
C PRO A 84 20.70 -4.56 -9.39
N ASP A 85 20.96 -4.03 -8.20
CA ASP A 85 21.96 -4.59 -7.28
C ASP A 85 21.56 -5.98 -6.78
N PHE A 86 20.29 -6.18 -6.42
CA PHE A 86 19.77 -7.50 -6.01
C PHE A 86 19.83 -8.53 -7.13
N VAL A 87 19.49 -8.11 -8.36
CA VAL A 87 19.52 -8.99 -9.53
C VAL A 87 20.97 -9.38 -9.88
N THR A 88 21.89 -8.42 -9.82
CA THR A 88 23.29 -8.63 -10.24
C THR A 88 24.08 -9.46 -9.21
N HIS A 89 23.93 -9.18 -7.92
CA HIS A 89 24.67 -9.92 -6.88
C HIS A 89 24.13 -11.34 -6.64
N GLY A 90 22.83 -11.59 -6.91
CA GLY A 90 22.26 -12.94 -6.87
C GLY A 90 22.86 -13.89 -7.91
N GLN A 91 23.31 -13.38 -9.06
CA GLN A 91 23.94 -14.19 -10.12
C GLN A 91 25.40 -14.55 -9.83
N LEU A 92 26.10 -13.82 -8.95
CA LEU A 92 27.51 -14.08 -8.64
C LEU A 92 27.72 -15.26 -7.66
N LEU A 93 26.71 -15.60 -6.84
CA LEU A 93 26.77 -16.69 -5.86
C LEU A 93 26.29 -18.05 -6.39
N HIS A 94 25.61 -18.08 -7.54
CA HIS A 94 25.26 -19.29 -8.27
C HIS A 94 25.63 -19.12 -9.74
N PRO A 95 26.89 -19.42 -10.14
CA PRO A 95 27.21 -19.55 -11.54
C PRO A 95 26.32 -20.65 -12.14
N VAL A 96 25.44 -20.26 -13.05
CA VAL A 96 24.69 -21.20 -13.89
C VAL A 96 25.73 -21.96 -14.73
N PRO A 97 25.68 -23.30 -14.82
CA PRO A 97 26.54 -24.06 -15.73
C PRO A 97 26.25 -23.73 -17.20
#